data_AF-A0A6U3NRT0-F1
#
_entry.id   AF-A0A6U3NRT0-F1
#
_cell.length_a   1.000
_cell.length_b   1.000
_cell.length_c   1.000
_cell.angle_alpha   90.00
_cell.angle_beta   90.00
_cell.angle_gamma   90.00
#
_symmetry.space_group_name_H-M   'P 1'
#
loop_
_entity.id
_entity.type
_entity.pdbx_description
1 polymer ?
#
loop_
_entity_poly.entity_id
_entity_poly.type
_entity_poly.pdbx_seq_one_letter_code
_entity_poly.pdbx_strand_id
1 'polypeptide(L)'
;DLFGAAKYQLPDIWEELGAVGLESGHAYGKALRTVKSCVGSTWCRYGVQDSVGFAIRVENRYKGVRSPHKMKSAVSGCVRECAEAQGKDFGMIATEHGYNLYVGGNGGVNPVHAELLARDIDEDTVIRYLDRYLMYYILTADKLERTAPWQMKLPGGKNGGGPIEHLKEVIIEDSLGICDELDRRMQHLVDTYHDEWAEVVKDPVRRAKFKQFVNSDENIPREKMIEFIDQRGQLRPTDWPADGQPQTNWQAPSDDVFARSEKSWVKVGTTSDFDPNVGSPILYGDSQLAVFNNAHRGEWYCTQNMCPHKQAFVLSQGIIGSFEGAPKVACPLHKKQFSLEDGHQFDGDLKLITFPVKIEGDDVMVELPAVEEVDAILGTNGLRVTKSDCIDITGDALKVPVRSSVSLVTEEAGMRNTTLVH
;
A
#
# COMPACT_ATOMS: atom_id res chain seq x y z
N ASP A 1 -2.76 -0.68 -14.63
CA ASP A 1 -3.54 -0.43 -13.41
C ASP A 1 -4.99 -0.18 -13.76
N LEU A 2 -5.91 -0.77 -12.99
CA LEU A 2 -7.33 -0.44 -13.03
C LEU A 2 -7.61 0.50 -11.85
N PHE A 3 -8.06 1.72 -12.13
CA PHE A 3 -8.36 2.72 -11.11
C PHE A 3 -9.87 2.89 -10.93
N GLY A 4 -10.29 3.23 -9.72
CA GLY A 4 -11.66 3.62 -9.41
C GLY A 4 -12.51 2.55 -8.73
N ALA A 5 -12.12 1.27 -8.72
CA ALA A 5 -12.89 0.22 -8.03
C ALA A 5 -13.19 0.60 -6.57
N ALA A 6 -14.47 0.64 -6.20
CA ALA A 6 -14.87 0.88 -4.82
C ALA A 6 -14.64 -0.39 -3.98
N LYS A 7 -14.39 -0.22 -2.68
CA LYS A 7 -14.07 -1.33 -1.76
C LYS A 7 -15.12 -2.45 -1.82
N TYR A 8 -16.40 -2.11 -1.87
CA TYR A 8 -17.51 -3.07 -1.92
C TYR A 8 -17.60 -3.85 -3.22
N GLN A 9 -16.99 -3.36 -4.32
CA GLN A 9 -16.96 -4.03 -5.61
C GLN A 9 -15.81 -5.04 -5.71
N LEU A 10 -14.83 -4.98 -4.80
CA LEU A 10 -13.61 -5.77 -4.93
C LEU A 10 -13.88 -7.29 -4.96
N PRO A 11 -14.74 -7.87 -4.09
CA PRO A 11 -15.03 -9.30 -4.19
C PRO A 11 -15.64 -9.71 -5.53
N ASP A 12 -16.58 -8.93 -6.08
CA ASP A 12 -17.21 -9.21 -7.37
C ASP A 12 -16.18 -9.13 -8.51
N ILE A 13 -15.32 -8.11 -8.50
CA ILE A 13 -14.25 -7.93 -9.49
C ILE A 13 -13.28 -9.12 -9.45
N TRP A 14 -12.83 -9.53 -8.26
CA TRP A 14 -11.91 -10.65 -8.13
C TRP A 14 -12.54 -11.99 -8.46
N GLU A 15 -13.83 -12.15 -8.25
CA GLU A 15 -14.57 -13.33 -8.70
C GLU A 15 -14.57 -13.44 -10.23
N GLU A 16 -14.83 -12.34 -10.95
CA GLU A 16 -14.79 -12.32 -12.42
C GLU A 16 -13.37 -12.57 -12.96
N LEU A 17 -12.36 -11.91 -12.40
CA LEU A 17 -10.95 -12.10 -12.78
C LEU A 17 -10.47 -13.54 -12.50
N GLY A 18 -10.83 -14.08 -11.33
CA GLY A 18 -10.50 -15.45 -10.95
C GLY A 18 -11.14 -16.48 -11.86
N ALA A 19 -12.38 -16.24 -12.33
CA ALA A 19 -13.08 -17.13 -13.26
C ALA A 19 -12.36 -17.29 -14.61
N VAL A 20 -11.55 -16.30 -15.02
CA VAL A 20 -10.71 -16.37 -16.23
C VAL A 20 -9.24 -16.73 -15.96
N GLY A 21 -8.92 -17.13 -14.72
CA GLY A 21 -7.60 -17.61 -14.33
C GLY A 21 -6.60 -16.52 -13.92
N LEU A 22 -7.06 -15.30 -13.63
CA LEU A 22 -6.21 -14.24 -13.09
C LEU A 22 -6.15 -14.33 -11.56
N GLU A 23 -4.96 -14.62 -11.05
CA GLU A 23 -4.68 -14.65 -9.61
C GLU A 23 -4.25 -13.27 -9.09
N SER A 24 -4.43 -13.05 -7.78
CA SER A 24 -4.00 -11.79 -7.17
C SER A 24 -2.48 -11.71 -6.95
N GLY A 25 -1.91 -10.57 -7.35
CA GLY A 25 -0.50 -10.23 -7.16
C GLY A 25 -0.27 -9.30 -5.96
N HIS A 26 0.98 -9.20 -5.51
CA HIS A 26 1.35 -8.43 -4.32
C HIS A 26 1.89 -7.02 -4.65
N ALA A 27 1.12 -6.26 -5.42
CA ALA A 27 1.56 -4.99 -6.03
C ALA A 27 1.97 -3.90 -5.02
N TYR A 28 1.49 -3.92 -3.78
CA TYR A 28 1.94 -3.02 -2.70
C TYR A 28 2.65 -3.73 -1.56
N GLY A 29 2.59 -5.06 -1.50
CA GLY A 29 3.24 -5.86 -0.48
C GLY A 29 4.77 -5.74 -0.51
N LYS A 30 5.38 -6.05 0.64
CA LYS A 30 6.80 -6.38 0.75
C LYS A 30 6.97 -7.85 0.36
N ALA A 31 6.90 -8.08 -0.94
CA ALA A 31 6.92 -9.39 -1.58
C ALA A 31 7.44 -9.25 -3.03
N LEU A 32 7.49 -10.37 -3.76
CA LEU A 32 7.78 -10.39 -5.19
C LEU A 32 6.78 -9.52 -5.98
N ARG A 33 7.32 -8.74 -6.91
CA ARG A 33 6.55 -8.08 -7.98
C ARG A 33 6.65 -8.89 -9.26
N THR A 34 5.72 -8.65 -10.18
CA THR A 34 5.67 -9.32 -11.48
C THR A 34 7.05 -9.51 -12.09
N VAL A 35 7.35 -10.74 -12.51
CA VAL A 35 8.65 -11.09 -13.11
C VAL A 35 8.64 -10.58 -14.55
N LYS A 36 9.45 -9.55 -14.83
CA LYS A 36 9.51 -8.97 -16.19
C LYS A 36 10.23 -9.95 -17.12
N SER A 37 9.67 -10.24 -18.27
CA SER A 37 10.35 -11.02 -19.31
C SER A 37 10.43 -10.27 -20.62
N CYS A 38 11.38 -10.66 -21.48
CA CYS A 38 11.25 -10.39 -22.90
C CYS A 38 10.57 -11.58 -23.59
N VAL A 39 10.23 -11.42 -24.87
CA VAL A 39 9.46 -12.43 -25.62
C VAL A 39 10.23 -13.74 -25.90
N GLY A 40 11.51 -13.83 -25.52
CA GLY A 40 12.31 -15.06 -25.56
C GLY A 40 12.52 -15.66 -26.95
N SER A 41 13.04 -16.89 -26.99
CA SER A 41 13.18 -17.69 -28.22
C SER A 41 11.83 -18.02 -28.89
N THR A 42 10.72 -17.90 -28.15
CA THR A 42 9.36 -18.10 -28.66
C THR A 42 9.01 -17.15 -29.79
N TRP A 43 9.48 -15.89 -29.75
CA TRP A 43 9.11 -14.87 -30.74
C TRP A 43 10.28 -14.00 -31.22
N CYS A 44 11.36 -13.87 -30.45
CA CYS A 44 12.49 -13.04 -30.83
C CYS A 44 13.50 -13.85 -31.65
N ARG A 45 13.87 -13.37 -32.83
CA ARG A 45 14.94 -13.96 -33.65
C ARG A 45 16.32 -14.00 -32.99
N TYR A 46 16.51 -13.22 -31.91
CA TYR A 46 17.73 -13.19 -31.11
C TYR A 46 17.58 -13.93 -29.77
N GLY A 47 16.39 -14.47 -29.49
CA GLY A 47 16.14 -15.22 -28.26
C GLY A 47 16.97 -16.51 -28.28
N VAL A 48 17.79 -16.69 -27.25
CA VAL A 48 18.62 -17.86 -27.04
C VAL A 48 17.83 -18.93 -26.28
N GLN A 49 17.06 -18.53 -25.26
CA GLN A 49 16.19 -19.44 -24.49
C GLN A 49 14.81 -18.87 -24.23
N ASP A 50 13.91 -19.71 -23.71
CA ASP A 50 12.53 -19.33 -23.35
C ASP A 50 12.50 -18.52 -22.06
N SER A 51 12.59 -17.20 -22.19
CA SER A 51 12.45 -16.31 -21.04
C SER A 51 11.02 -16.18 -20.52
N VAL A 52 10.00 -16.50 -21.32
CA VAL A 52 8.60 -16.35 -20.90
C VAL A 52 8.22 -17.50 -20.00
N GLY A 53 8.48 -18.74 -20.42
CA GLY A 53 8.26 -19.94 -19.61
C GLY A 53 9.03 -19.89 -18.30
N PHE A 54 10.31 -19.51 -18.35
CA PHE A 54 11.10 -19.43 -17.13
C PHE A 54 10.67 -18.30 -16.19
N ALA A 55 10.23 -17.14 -16.71
CA ALA A 55 9.66 -16.08 -15.88
C ALA A 55 8.37 -16.53 -15.17
N ILE A 56 7.48 -17.27 -15.85
CA ILE A 56 6.27 -17.85 -15.24
C ILE A 56 6.64 -18.83 -14.13
N ARG A 57 7.65 -19.68 -14.33
CA ARG A 57 8.14 -20.61 -13.32
C ARG A 57 8.63 -19.89 -12.07
N VAL A 58 9.42 -18.83 -12.26
CA VAL A 58 9.97 -18.00 -11.18
C VAL A 58 8.86 -17.25 -10.44
N GLU A 59 7.91 -16.69 -11.17
CA GLU A 59 6.76 -15.99 -10.59
C GLU A 59 5.91 -16.94 -9.74
N ASN A 60 5.56 -18.11 -10.28
CA ASN A 60 4.78 -19.12 -9.56
C ASN A 60 5.50 -19.68 -8.34
N ARG A 61 6.84 -19.76 -8.37
CA ARG A 61 7.61 -20.20 -7.22
C ARG A 61 7.62 -19.17 -6.10
N TYR A 62 7.81 -17.88 -6.42
CA TYR A 62 8.06 -16.86 -5.39
C TYR A 62 6.86 -15.93 -5.11
N LYS A 63 5.72 -16.12 -5.79
CA LYS A 63 4.49 -15.37 -5.49
C LYS A 63 4.09 -15.60 -4.02
N GLY A 64 3.65 -14.54 -3.36
CA GLY A 64 3.26 -14.57 -1.94
C GLY A 64 4.40 -14.62 -0.92
N VAL A 65 5.65 -14.91 -1.34
CA VAL A 65 6.80 -14.87 -0.42
C VAL A 65 6.97 -13.46 0.13
N ARG A 66 6.73 -13.31 1.44
CA ARG A 66 6.90 -12.06 2.18
C ARG A 66 8.38 -11.87 2.49
N SER A 67 8.86 -10.65 2.32
CA SER A 67 10.27 -10.30 2.44
C SER A 67 10.45 -8.97 3.17
N PRO A 68 11.66 -8.67 3.68
CA PRO A 68 11.96 -7.42 4.39
C PRO A 68 11.56 -6.17 3.59
N HIS A 69 11.72 -6.22 2.27
CA HIS A 69 11.18 -5.24 1.35
C HIS A 69 10.72 -5.89 0.02
N LYS A 70 9.95 -5.16 -0.82
CA LYS A 70 9.56 -5.58 -2.18
C LYS A 70 10.76 -6.04 -3.01
N MET A 71 10.58 -7.09 -3.80
CA MET A 71 11.58 -7.66 -4.68
C MET A 71 11.11 -7.54 -6.12
N LYS A 72 11.97 -7.08 -7.02
CA LYS A 72 11.75 -7.08 -8.46
C LYS A 72 12.61 -8.16 -9.08
N SER A 73 12.09 -8.79 -10.14
CA SER A 73 12.82 -9.80 -10.89
C SER A 73 12.62 -9.65 -12.39
N ALA A 74 13.54 -10.21 -13.17
CA ALA A 74 13.35 -10.34 -14.60
C ALA A 74 14.13 -11.50 -15.23
N VAL A 75 13.63 -12.00 -16.36
CA VAL A 75 14.26 -13.03 -17.19
C VAL A 75 14.45 -12.50 -18.61
N SER A 76 15.70 -12.39 -19.05
CA SER A 76 16.04 -12.01 -20.42
C SER A 76 16.47 -13.23 -21.22
N GLY A 77 15.83 -13.45 -22.37
CA GLY A 77 16.13 -14.57 -23.26
C GLY A 77 17.44 -14.45 -24.04
N CYS A 78 18.21 -13.37 -23.88
CA CYS A 78 19.57 -13.21 -24.42
C CYS A 78 20.29 -12.02 -23.76
N VAL A 79 21.57 -11.85 -24.07
CA VAL A 79 22.44 -10.76 -23.58
C VAL A 79 22.02 -9.34 -23.98
N ARG A 80 21.05 -9.18 -24.90
CA ARG A 80 20.46 -7.87 -25.21
C ARG A 80 19.60 -7.32 -24.07
N GLU A 81 19.24 -8.17 -23.11
CA GLU A 81 18.80 -7.74 -21.78
C GLU A 81 17.52 -6.89 -21.78
N CYS A 82 16.60 -7.09 -22.74
CA CYS A 82 15.39 -6.27 -22.86
C CYS A 82 14.48 -6.27 -21.59
N ALA A 83 14.66 -7.25 -20.70
CA ALA A 83 13.92 -7.32 -19.44
C ALA A 83 14.58 -6.55 -18.27
N GLU A 84 15.76 -5.95 -18.46
CA GLU A 84 16.49 -5.19 -17.42
C GLU A 84 16.82 -6.03 -16.16
N ALA A 85 17.10 -7.33 -16.34
CA ALA A 85 17.51 -8.29 -15.30
C ALA A 85 18.61 -7.78 -14.36
N GLN A 86 19.62 -7.07 -14.86
CA GLN A 86 20.71 -6.53 -14.04
C GLN A 86 20.28 -5.30 -13.23
N GLY A 87 19.12 -4.70 -13.49
CA GLY A 87 18.55 -3.61 -12.69
C GLY A 87 17.55 -4.07 -11.62
N LYS A 88 17.37 -5.38 -11.43
CA LYS A 88 16.39 -5.98 -10.50
C LYS A 88 17.08 -6.54 -9.26
N ASP A 89 16.29 -6.81 -8.21
CA ASP A 89 16.80 -7.41 -6.97
C ASP A 89 17.45 -8.78 -7.24
N PHE A 90 16.94 -9.52 -8.23
CA PHE A 90 17.59 -10.65 -8.88
C PHE A 90 17.13 -10.78 -10.33
N GLY A 91 17.94 -11.37 -11.21
CA GLY A 91 17.55 -11.55 -12.60
C GLY A 91 18.39 -12.59 -13.33
N MET A 92 17.83 -13.10 -14.42
CA MET A 92 18.42 -14.18 -15.19
C MET A 92 18.60 -13.75 -16.64
N ILE A 93 19.78 -14.02 -17.20
CA ILE A 93 20.10 -13.74 -18.60
C ILE A 93 20.51 -15.04 -19.27
N ALA A 94 19.77 -15.44 -20.29
CA ALA A 94 20.02 -16.66 -21.03
C ALA A 94 21.37 -16.63 -21.77
N THR A 95 22.01 -17.79 -21.80
CA THR A 95 23.22 -18.10 -22.55
C THR A 95 22.99 -19.36 -23.39
N GLU A 96 23.96 -19.78 -24.20
CA GLU A 96 23.87 -21.04 -24.96
C GLU A 96 23.92 -22.28 -24.07
N HIS A 97 24.33 -22.13 -22.80
CA HIS A 97 24.57 -23.23 -21.87
C HIS A 97 23.65 -23.20 -20.63
N GLY A 98 22.70 -22.27 -20.57
CA GLY A 98 21.80 -22.11 -19.43
C GLY A 98 21.49 -20.63 -19.18
N TYR A 99 21.59 -20.21 -17.93
CA TYR A 99 21.37 -18.84 -17.51
C TYR A 99 22.49 -18.35 -16.60
N ASN A 100 22.81 -17.06 -16.75
CA ASN A 100 23.56 -16.31 -15.76
C ASN A 100 22.58 -15.75 -14.73
N LEU A 101 22.83 -16.01 -13.44
CA LEU A 101 22.03 -15.51 -12.32
C LEU A 101 22.73 -14.29 -11.69
N TYR A 102 22.02 -13.16 -11.67
CA TYR A 102 22.45 -11.90 -11.07
C TYR A 102 21.62 -11.58 -9.83
N VAL A 103 22.23 -10.98 -8.81
CA VAL A 103 21.59 -10.66 -7.53
C VAL A 103 22.05 -9.31 -6.95
N GLY A 104 21.21 -8.68 -6.12
CA GLY A 104 21.57 -7.46 -5.38
C GLY A 104 21.38 -6.15 -6.14
N GLY A 105 20.60 -6.13 -7.23
CA GLY A 105 20.32 -4.90 -7.97
C GLY A 105 19.17 -4.08 -7.41
N ASN A 106 19.01 -2.86 -7.91
CA ASN A 106 17.93 -1.95 -7.51
C ASN A 106 17.67 -0.89 -8.58
N GLY A 107 16.45 -0.80 -9.12
CA GLY A 107 15.99 0.30 -9.97
C GLY A 107 15.23 1.41 -9.21
N GLY A 108 15.66 1.75 -7.99
CA GLY A 108 15.03 2.76 -7.12
C GLY A 108 15.69 4.13 -7.20
N VAL A 109 15.49 4.96 -6.17
CA VAL A 109 16.09 6.31 -6.06
C VAL A 109 17.62 6.27 -6.17
N ASN A 110 18.25 5.25 -5.57
CA ASN A 110 19.68 4.97 -5.66
C ASN A 110 19.87 3.69 -6.49
N PRO A 111 20.07 3.79 -7.82
CA PRO A 111 20.17 2.62 -8.67
C PRO A 111 21.47 1.85 -8.43
N VAL A 112 21.37 0.52 -8.45
CA VAL A 112 22.50 -0.40 -8.26
C VAL A 112 22.35 -1.54 -9.28
N HIS A 113 23.42 -1.88 -9.98
CA HIS A 113 23.44 -3.07 -10.83
C HIS A 113 23.64 -4.33 -9.99
N ALA A 114 22.88 -5.37 -10.32
CA ALA A 114 23.04 -6.69 -9.74
C ALA A 114 24.39 -7.30 -10.13
N GLU A 115 24.97 -8.06 -9.21
CA GLU A 115 26.25 -8.74 -9.37
C GLU A 115 26.03 -10.20 -9.78
N LEU A 116 26.96 -10.76 -10.54
CA LEU A 116 26.88 -12.13 -11.06
C LEU A 116 27.16 -13.16 -9.95
N LEU A 117 26.15 -13.95 -9.61
CA LEU A 117 26.26 -15.03 -8.62
C LEU A 117 26.78 -16.33 -9.25
N ALA A 118 26.18 -16.74 -10.37
CA ALA A 118 26.52 -17.98 -11.07
C ALA A 118 26.34 -17.82 -12.59
N ARG A 119 27.13 -18.56 -13.37
CA ARG A 119 27.14 -18.52 -14.84
C ARG A 119 26.76 -19.84 -15.44
N ASP A 120 26.09 -19.80 -16.59
CA ASP A 120 25.83 -20.97 -17.45
C ASP A 120 25.24 -22.17 -16.69
N ILE A 121 24.26 -21.89 -15.81
CA ILE A 121 23.58 -22.91 -15.00
C ILE A 121 22.17 -23.20 -15.54
N ASP A 122 21.71 -24.44 -15.38
CA ASP A 122 20.35 -24.83 -15.74
C ASP A 122 19.31 -24.17 -14.82
N GLU A 123 18.04 -24.18 -15.25
CA GLU A 123 16.94 -23.55 -14.50
C GLU A 123 16.75 -24.10 -13.08
N ASP A 124 16.95 -25.41 -12.86
CA ASP A 124 16.77 -26.03 -11.54
C ASP A 124 17.85 -25.56 -10.57
N THR A 125 19.09 -25.46 -11.06
CA THR A 125 20.21 -24.89 -10.32
C THR A 125 20.01 -23.41 -10.04
N VAL A 126 19.47 -22.63 -11.00
CA VAL A 126 19.10 -21.22 -10.76
C VAL A 126 18.09 -21.11 -9.62
N ILE A 127 17.01 -21.89 -9.69
CA ILE A 127 15.95 -21.88 -8.67
C ILE A 127 16.53 -22.23 -7.30
N ARG A 128 17.34 -23.29 -7.20
CA ARG A 128 17.98 -23.69 -5.95
C ARG A 128 18.86 -22.59 -5.35
N TYR A 129 19.70 -21.94 -6.16
CA TYR A 129 20.55 -20.85 -5.65
C TYR A 129 19.73 -19.61 -5.28
N LEU A 130 18.66 -19.34 -6.03
CA LEU A 130 17.78 -18.23 -5.75
C LEU A 130 16.94 -18.44 -4.47
N ASP A 131 16.48 -19.67 -4.21
CA ASP A 131 15.81 -20.02 -2.94
C ASP A 131 16.67 -19.65 -1.74
N ARG A 132 17.93 -20.07 -1.78
CA ARG A 132 18.94 -19.82 -0.75
C ARG A 132 19.26 -18.34 -0.62
N TYR A 133 19.46 -17.64 -1.73
CA TYR A 133 19.69 -16.20 -1.74
C TYR A 133 18.54 -15.45 -1.08
N LEU A 134 17.30 -15.75 -1.47
CA LEU A 134 16.12 -15.08 -0.96
C LEU A 134 15.88 -15.41 0.52
N MET A 135 16.05 -16.67 0.93
CA MET A 135 15.92 -17.04 2.34
C MET A 135 17.01 -16.42 3.20
N TYR A 136 18.26 -16.41 2.74
CA TYR A 136 19.36 -15.76 3.44
C TYR A 136 19.11 -14.26 3.60
N TYR A 137 18.62 -13.58 2.55
CA TYR A 137 18.16 -12.19 2.61
C TYR A 137 17.02 -12.00 3.62
N ILE A 138 15.98 -12.83 3.56
CA ILE A 138 14.83 -12.76 4.47
C ILE A 138 15.26 -12.89 5.94
N LEU A 139 16.24 -13.76 6.23
CA LEU A 139 16.69 -14.05 7.59
C LEU A 139 17.69 -13.03 8.14
N THR A 140 18.42 -12.32 7.29
CA THR A 140 19.57 -11.50 7.72
C THR A 140 19.43 -10.01 7.43
N ALA A 141 18.46 -9.59 6.63
CA ALA A 141 18.22 -8.18 6.36
C ALA A 141 17.35 -7.50 7.41
N ASP A 142 17.55 -6.19 7.56
CA ASP A 142 16.77 -5.35 8.45
C ASP A 142 15.38 -5.07 7.88
N LYS A 143 14.45 -4.67 8.75
CA LYS A 143 13.10 -4.29 8.33
C LYS A 143 13.15 -3.16 7.30
N LEU A 144 12.39 -3.31 6.21
CA LEU A 144 12.32 -2.34 5.11
C LEU A 144 13.62 -2.16 4.30
N GLU A 145 14.59 -3.05 4.47
CA GLU A 145 15.85 -3.02 3.73
C GLU A 145 15.74 -3.72 2.37
N ARG A 146 16.26 -3.12 1.29
CA ARG A 146 16.32 -3.73 -0.06
C ARG A 146 17.51 -4.68 -0.18
N THR A 147 17.48 -5.58 -1.16
CA THR A 147 18.60 -6.53 -1.39
C THR A 147 19.91 -5.82 -1.70
N ALA A 148 19.91 -4.73 -2.46
CA ALA A 148 21.13 -3.97 -2.77
C ALA A 148 21.89 -3.45 -1.52
N PRO A 149 21.29 -2.59 -0.65
CA PRO A 149 21.98 -2.13 0.55
C PRO A 149 22.29 -3.28 1.53
N TRP A 150 21.42 -4.30 1.60
CA TRP A 150 21.69 -5.49 2.39
C TRP A 150 22.94 -6.24 1.90
N GLN A 151 23.08 -6.45 0.60
CA GLN A 151 24.23 -7.13 0.02
C GLN A 151 25.51 -6.32 0.23
N MET A 152 25.47 -5.00 0.08
CA MET A 152 26.63 -4.12 0.29
C MET A 152 27.18 -4.17 1.73
N LYS A 153 26.35 -4.46 2.73
CA LYS A 153 26.79 -4.54 4.14
C LYS A 153 27.33 -5.92 4.53
N LEU A 154 27.18 -6.94 3.69
CA LEU A 154 27.72 -8.27 3.98
C LEU A 154 29.26 -8.24 3.97
N PRO A 155 29.91 -9.14 4.74
CA PRO A 155 31.36 -9.27 4.69
C PRO A 155 31.83 -9.70 3.30
N GLY A 156 33.11 -9.47 3.00
CA GLY A 156 33.76 -10.05 1.82
C GLY A 156 34.03 -11.55 1.98
N GLY A 157 34.41 -12.22 0.88
CA GLY A 157 34.76 -13.64 0.90
C GLY A 157 36.00 -13.95 1.75
N LYS A 158 36.08 -15.19 2.26
CA LYS A 158 37.18 -15.68 3.10
C LYS A 158 38.54 -15.58 2.41
N ASN A 159 38.56 -15.74 1.09
CA ASN A 159 39.77 -15.69 0.26
C ASN A 159 39.96 -14.33 -0.44
N GLY A 160 39.30 -13.27 0.07
CA GLY A 160 39.26 -11.96 -0.55
C GLY A 160 38.05 -11.79 -1.47
N GLY A 161 37.91 -10.59 -2.05
CA GLY A 161 36.76 -10.21 -2.86
C GLY A 161 35.66 -9.49 -2.07
N GLY A 162 34.65 -9.01 -2.79
CA GLY A 162 33.53 -8.26 -2.22
C GLY A 162 32.43 -9.14 -1.63
N PRO A 163 31.31 -8.53 -1.23
CA PRO A 163 30.15 -9.23 -0.69
C PRO A 163 29.59 -10.36 -1.55
N ILE A 164 29.71 -10.27 -2.86
CA ILE A 164 29.26 -11.32 -3.79
C ILE A 164 30.04 -12.64 -3.60
N GLU A 165 31.31 -12.60 -3.21
CA GLU A 165 32.10 -13.81 -2.96
C GLU A 165 31.63 -14.49 -1.66
N HIS A 166 31.36 -13.72 -0.61
CA HIS A 166 30.72 -14.27 0.60
C HIS A 166 29.38 -14.95 0.28
N LEU A 167 28.56 -14.34 -0.57
CA LEU A 167 27.30 -14.95 -1.01
C LEU A 167 27.51 -16.27 -1.75
N LYS A 168 28.51 -16.38 -2.63
CA LYS A 168 28.85 -17.65 -3.30
C LYS A 168 29.28 -18.72 -2.30
N GLU A 169 30.15 -18.37 -1.35
CA GLU A 169 30.59 -19.28 -0.29
C GLU A 169 29.41 -19.79 0.54
N VAL A 170 28.42 -18.94 0.85
CA VAL A 170 27.24 -19.36 1.63
C VAL A 170 26.24 -20.16 0.80
N ILE A 171 25.91 -19.71 -0.41
CA ILE A 171 24.77 -20.22 -1.20
C ILE A 171 25.16 -21.45 -2.05
N ILE A 172 26.38 -21.46 -2.58
CA ILE A 172 26.87 -22.47 -3.51
C ILE A 172 27.73 -23.50 -2.77
N GLU A 173 28.67 -23.02 -1.95
CA GLU A 173 29.65 -23.88 -1.26
C GLU A 173 29.18 -24.34 0.13
N ASP A 174 28.01 -23.87 0.57
CA ASP A 174 27.40 -24.17 1.87
C ASP A 174 28.37 -23.97 3.06
N SER A 175 29.17 -22.90 3.00
CA SER A 175 30.24 -22.67 3.98
C SER A 175 29.79 -22.43 5.42
N LEU A 176 28.47 -22.29 5.64
CA LEU A 176 27.82 -22.18 6.94
C LEU A 176 27.02 -23.44 7.33
N GLY A 177 26.85 -24.42 6.44
CA GLY A 177 26.07 -25.63 6.68
C GLY A 177 24.57 -25.38 6.85
N ILE A 178 24.02 -24.36 6.20
CA ILE A 178 22.62 -23.92 6.36
C ILE A 178 21.77 -24.14 5.12
N CYS A 179 22.34 -24.55 3.98
CA CYS A 179 21.61 -24.64 2.72
C CYS A 179 20.37 -25.53 2.80
N ASP A 180 20.46 -26.70 3.44
CA ASP A 180 19.32 -27.61 3.63
C ASP A 180 18.20 -26.96 4.45
N GLU A 181 18.53 -26.11 5.42
CA GLU A 181 17.54 -25.36 6.20
C GLU A 181 16.88 -24.26 5.36
N LEU A 182 17.67 -23.52 4.56
CA LEU A 182 17.16 -22.50 3.66
C LEU A 182 16.20 -23.12 2.62
N ASP A 183 16.59 -24.25 2.02
CA ASP A 183 15.80 -24.97 1.03
C ASP A 183 14.45 -25.42 1.63
N ARG A 184 14.45 -26.03 2.83
CA ARG A 184 13.20 -26.44 3.51
C ARG A 184 12.31 -25.26 3.87
N ARG A 185 12.88 -24.14 4.34
CA ARG A 185 12.11 -22.95 4.71
C ARG A 185 11.47 -22.31 3.49
N MET A 186 12.20 -22.19 2.38
CA MET A 186 11.62 -21.69 1.12
C MET A 186 10.49 -22.62 0.67
N GLN A 187 10.73 -23.94 0.66
CA GLN A 187 9.71 -24.90 0.24
C GLN A 187 8.43 -24.79 1.08
N HIS A 188 8.55 -24.59 2.41
CA HIS A 188 7.38 -24.33 3.25
C HIS A 188 6.61 -23.07 2.85
N LEU A 189 7.29 -21.98 2.48
CA LEU A 189 6.63 -20.75 2.00
C LEU A 189 5.92 -20.97 0.66
N VAL A 190 6.54 -21.75 -0.24
CA VAL A 190 5.94 -22.12 -1.53
C VAL A 190 4.70 -22.99 -1.33
N ASP A 191 4.79 -24.01 -0.48
CA ASP A 191 3.71 -24.99 -0.24
C ASP A 191 2.50 -24.39 0.49
N THR A 192 2.69 -23.27 1.21
CA THR A 192 1.63 -22.61 1.99
C THR A 192 1.01 -21.40 1.29
N TYR A 193 1.43 -21.12 0.04
CA TYR A 193 0.84 -20.06 -0.76
C TYR A 193 -0.64 -20.34 -1.04
N HIS A 194 -1.46 -19.30 -0.88
CA HIS A 194 -2.85 -19.24 -1.31
C HIS A 194 -3.16 -17.83 -1.80
N ASP A 195 -4.11 -17.73 -2.73
CA ASP A 195 -4.61 -16.43 -3.18
C ASP A 195 -5.61 -15.87 -2.16
N GLU A 196 -5.20 -14.81 -1.45
CA GLU A 196 -5.99 -14.13 -0.42
C GLU A 196 -7.36 -13.66 -0.96
N TRP A 197 -7.45 -13.26 -2.24
CA TRP A 197 -8.71 -12.84 -2.85
C TRP A 197 -9.61 -14.02 -3.22
N ALA A 198 -9.01 -15.13 -3.66
CA ALA A 198 -9.77 -16.36 -3.90
C ALA A 198 -10.42 -16.88 -2.60
N GLU A 199 -9.77 -16.71 -1.45
CA GLU A 199 -10.36 -17.04 -0.16
C GLU A 199 -11.52 -16.10 0.21
N VAL A 200 -11.34 -14.78 0.00
CA VAL A 200 -12.41 -13.78 0.23
C VAL A 200 -13.64 -14.08 -0.61
N VAL A 201 -13.46 -14.45 -1.89
CA VAL A 201 -14.57 -14.75 -2.80
C VAL A 201 -15.37 -15.97 -2.33
N LYS A 202 -14.70 -17.01 -1.81
CA LYS A 202 -15.31 -18.28 -1.40
C LYS A 202 -15.94 -18.26 0.00
N ASP A 203 -15.53 -17.32 0.85
CA ASP A 203 -15.97 -17.22 2.25
C ASP A 203 -17.00 -16.08 2.41
N PRO A 204 -18.31 -16.39 2.62
CA PRO A 204 -19.34 -15.38 2.78
C PRO A 204 -19.10 -14.41 3.93
N VAL A 205 -18.49 -14.88 5.03
CA VAL A 205 -18.19 -14.06 6.21
C VAL A 205 -17.10 -13.04 5.88
N ARG A 206 -16.05 -13.46 5.17
CA ARG A 206 -15.00 -12.53 4.69
C ARG A 206 -15.52 -11.57 3.63
N ARG A 207 -16.35 -12.05 2.70
CA ARG A 207 -16.96 -11.22 1.66
C ARG A 207 -17.81 -10.10 2.26
N ALA A 208 -18.57 -10.38 3.31
CA ALA A 208 -19.41 -9.40 4.00
C ALA A 208 -18.60 -8.21 4.58
N LYS A 209 -17.30 -8.39 4.90
CA LYS A 209 -16.42 -7.32 5.39
C LYS A 209 -16.11 -6.23 4.37
N PHE A 210 -16.48 -6.44 3.10
CA PHE A 210 -16.30 -5.45 2.04
C PHE A 210 -17.53 -4.57 1.81
N LYS A 211 -18.68 -4.86 2.44
CA LYS A 211 -19.85 -3.98 2.39
C LYS A 211 -19.49 -2.55 2.80
N GLN A 212 -20.15 -1.57 2.19
CA GLN A 212 -19.87 -0.17 2.49
C GLN A 212 -20.38 0.25 3.86
N PHE A 213 -21.53 -0.28 4.31
CA PHE A 213 -22.12 0.04 5.61
C PHE A 213 -22.49 -1.23 6.35
N VAL A 214 -22.33 -1.22 7.68
CA VAL A 214 -22.67 -2.36 8.52
C VAL A 214 -24.17 -2.58 8.60
N ASN A 215 -24.94 -1.49 8.66
CA ASN A 215 -26.38 -1.49 8.93
C ASN A 215 -27.27 -1.37 7.69
N SER A 216 -26.69 -1.39 6.48
CA SER A 216 -27.43 -1.23 5.23
C SER A 216 -26.76 -1.97 4.08
N ASP A 217 -27.58 -2.51 3.17
CA ASP A 217 -27.13 -3.06 1.89
C ASP A 217 -26.99 -1.98 0.80
N GLU A 218 -27.39 -0.74 1.11
CA GLU A 218 -27.19 0.39 0.23
C GLU A 218 -25.70 0.71 0.09
N ASN A 219 -25.31 1.21 -1.08
CA ASN A 219 -23.98 1.75 -1.32
C ASN A 219 -24.14 3.17 -1.85
N ILE A 220 -23.30 4.09 -1.36
CA ILE A 220 -23.20 5.44 -1.89
C ILE A 220 -22.13 5.43 -3.00
N PRO A 221 -22.50 5.69 -4.27
CA PRO A 221 -21.52 5.81 -5.34
C PRO A 221 -20.49 6.89 -5.05
N ARG A 222 -19.24 6.66 -5.41
CA ARG A 222 -18.14 7.62 -5.21
C ARG A 222 -18.41 8.98 -5.85
N GLU A 223 -19.17 9.01 -6.93
CA GLU A 223 -19.59 10.23 -7.62
C GLU A 223 -20.51 11.10 -6.77
N LYS A 224 -21.17 10.56 -5.73
CA LYS A 224 -21.92 11.35 -4.74
C LYS A 224 -21.03 11.90 -3.62
N MET A 225 -19.83 11.33 -3.41
CA MET A 225 -18.89 11.74 -2.36
C MET A 225 -17.83 12.73 -2.86
N ILE A 226 -17.44 12.64 -4.14
CA ILE A 226 -16.48 13.54 -4.78
C ILE A 226 -16.86 13.79 -6.24
N GLU A 227 -16.57 14.98 -6.76
CA GLU A 227 -16.67 15.30 -8.18
C GLU A 227 -15.59 14.57 -8.99
N PHE A 228 -15.98 14.06 -10.15
CA PHE A 228 -15.07 13.46 -11.12
C PHE A 228 -14.93 14.39 -12.33
N ILE A 229 -13.70 14.56 -12.79
CA ILE A 229 -13.36 15.39 -13.94
C ILE A 229 -12.75 14.52 -15.04
N ASP A 230 -13.03 14.88 -16.30
CA ASP A 230 -12.37 14.26 -17.44
C ASP A 230 -10.92 14.73 -17.52
N GLN A 231 -10.00 13.76 -17.59
CA GLN A 231 -8.61 14.02 -17.92
C GLN A 231 -8.14 13.02 -18.98
N ARG A 232 -8.09 13.51 -20.23
CA ARG A 232 -7.68 12.73 -21.42
C ARG A 232 -8.63 11.57 -21.71
N GLY A 233 -9.94 11.78 -21.58
CA GLY A 233 -10.96 10.76 -21.83
C GLY A 233 -11.10 9.72 -20.71
N GLN A 234 -10.46 9.96 -19.56
CA GLN A 234 -10.60 9.14 -18.35
C GLN A 234 -11.11 10.00 -17.21
N LEU A 235 -12.12 9.51 -16.49
CA LEU A 235 -12.60 10.16 -15.28
C LEU A 235 -11.62 9.91 -14.14
N ARG A 236 -11.25 10.97 -13.44
CA ARG A 236 -10.54 10.90 -12.16
C ARG A 236 -11.25 11.75 -11.12
N PRO A 237 -11.05 11.51 -9.82
CA PRO A 237 -11.49 12.46 -8.80
C PRO A 237 -10.89 13.84 -9.08
N THR A 238 -11.66 14.89 -8.78
CA THR A 238 -11.14 16.25 -8.73
C THR A 238 -9.94 16.35 -7.78
N ASP A 239 -9.14 17.39 -7.95
CA ASP A 239 -7.98 17.64 -7.10
C ASP A 239 -8.39 17.85 -5.64
N TRP A 240 -7.45 17.73 -4.71
CA TRP A 240 -7.70 18.07 -3.31
C TRP A 240 -7.34 19.54 -3.11
N PRO A 241 -8.01 20.29 -2.23
CA PRO A 241 -7.62 21.66 -1.89
C PRO A 241 -6.25 21.70 -1.23
N ALA A 242 -5.63 22.88 -1.17
CA ALA A 242 -4.35 23.08 -0.50
C ALA A 242 -4.43 22.72 1.00
N ASP A 243 -3.30 22.35 1.61
CA ASP A 243 -3.22 22.11 3.05
C ASP A 243 -3.54 23.39 3.84
N GLY A 244 -4.36 23.25 4.88
CA GLY A 244 -4.85 24.37 5.69
C GLY A 244 -6.10 25.06 5.16
N GLN A 245 -6.66 24.65 4.01
CA GLN A 245 -7.97 25.12 3.54
C GLN A 245 -9.01 23.98 3.61
N PRO A 246 -10.18 24.20 4.25
CA PRO A 246 -11.29 23.25 4.19
C PRO A 246 -11.83 23.15 2.76
N GLN A 247 -12.35 21.98 2.37
CA GLN A 247 -12.76 21.68 0.98
C GLN A 247 -14.17 22.11 0.62
N THR A 248 -14.87 22.71 1.55
CA THR A 248 -16.17 23.34 1.40
C THR A 248 -16.20 24.40 2.49
N ASN A 249 -17.28 25.18 2.57
CA ASN A 249 -17.51 26.05 3.72
C ASN A 249 -17.76 25.30 5.04
N TRP A 250 -17.57 23.97 5.10
CA TRP A 250 -17.68 23.21 6.34
C TRP A 250 -16.64 23.67 7.37
N GLN A 251 -17.16 24.24 8.46
CA GLN A 251 -16.42 24.49 9.68
C GLN A 251 -17.02 23.60 10.74
N ALA A 252 -16.16 22.80 11.40
CA ALA A 252 -16.60 22.00 12.52
C ALA A 252 -17.20 22.94 13.59
N PRO A 253 -18.44 22.70 14.03
CA PRO A 253 -19.04 23.54 15.05
C PRO A 253 -18.22 23.49 16.36
N SER A 254 -18.00 24.65 16.97
CA SER A 254 -17.32 24.73 18.28
C SER A 254 -18.20 24.16 19.40
N ASP A 255 -19.51 24.39 19.30
CA ASP A 255 -20.54 23.98 20.27
C ASP A 255 -21.29 22.72 19.82
N ASP A 256 -22.00 22.06 20.75
CA ASP A 256 -22.91 20.95 20.42
C ASP A 256 -24.11 21.48 19.60
N VAL A 257 -24.06 21.28 18.28
CA VAL A 257 -25.12 21.70 17.34
C VAL A 257 -26.45 21.01 17.58
N PHE A 258 -26.44 19.86 18.26
CA PHE A 258 -27.62 19.08 18.57
C PHE A 258 -28.06 19.25 20.03
N ALA A 259 -27.55 20.25 20.76
CA ALA A 259 -27.86 20.48 22.16
C ALA A 259 -29.36 20.71 22.43
N ARG A 260 -30.12 21.18 21.42
CA ARG A 260 -31.56 21.45 21.50
C ARG A 260 -32.42 20.41 20.79
N SER A 261 -31.81 19.46 20.10
CA SER A 261 -32.51 18.42 19.36
C SER A 261 -33.10 17.40 20.31
N GLU A 262 -34.27 16.86 19.97
CA GLU A 262 -34.76 15.65 20.60
C GLU A 262 -33.92 14.46 20.10
N LYS A 263 -33.44 13.62 21.02
CA LYS A 263 -32.53 12.51 20.70
C LYS A 263 -33.18 11.19 21.08
N SER A 264 -32.86 10.14 20.32
CA SER A 264 -33.34 8.78 20.57
C SER A 264 -32.22 7.77 20.38
N TRP A 265 -32.33 6.63 21.07
CA TRP A 265 -31.39 5.52 20.90
C TRP A 265 -31.77 4.70 19.67
N VAL A 266 -30.92 4.75 18.65
CA VAL A 266 -31.09 4.06 17.38
C VAL A 266 -30.20 2.82 17.36
N LYS A 267 -30.78 1.66 17.04
CA LYS A 267 -30.02 0.42 16.82
C LYS A 267 -29.28 0.50 15.50
N VAL A 268 -27.95 0.35 15.55
CA VAL A 268 -27.08 0.43 14.36
C VAL A 268 -26.44 -0.91 13.98
N GLY A 269 -26.71 -1.97 14.74
CA GLY A 269 -26.20 -3.31 14.48
C GLY A 269 -26.09 -4.11 15.78
N THR A 270 -25.42 -5.25 15.69
CA THR A 270 -25.05 -6.09 16.83
C THR A 270 -23.55 -6.05 17.07
N THR A 271 -23.09 -6.41 18.28
CA THR A 271 -21.66 -6.38 18.61
C THR A 271 -20.80 -7.25 17.69
N SER A 272 -21.34 -8.35 17.14
CA SER A 272 -20.66 -9.21 16.17
C SER A 272 -20.49 -8.60 14.78
N ASP A 273 -21.25 -7.56 14.45
CA ASP A 273 -21.14 -6.87 13.16
C ASP A 273 -19.95 -5.90 13.11
N PHE A 274 -19.37 -5.56 14.28
CA PHE A 274 -18.25 -4.63 14.41
C PHE A 274 -17.00 -5.37 14.86
N ASP A 275 -16.05 -5.56 13.95
CA ASP A 275 -14.76 -6.19 14.26
C ASP A 275 -14.04 -5.45 15.41
N PRO A 276 -13.33 -6.18 16.29
CA PRO A 276 -12.66 -5.58 17.43
C PRO A 276 -11.48 -4.69 16.99
N ASN A 277 -11.40 -3.51 17.59
CA ASN A 277 -10.35 -2.50 17.44
C ASN A 277 -10.26 -1.84 16.07
N VAL A 278 -11.39 -1.76 15.37
CA VAL A 278 -11.50 -1.02 14.11
C VAL A 278 -12.73 -0.12 14.13
N GLY A 279 -12.77 0.86 13.23
CA GLY A 279 -13.98 1.58 12.91
C GLY A 279 -14.77 0.85 11.82
N SER A 280 -16.09 1.00 11.84
CA SER A 280 -16.96 0.54 10.77
C SER A 280 -17.96 1.64 10.41
N PRO A 281 -18.15 1.92 9.12
CA PRO A 281 -19.12 2.90 8.67
C PRO A 281 -20.56 2.37 8.82
N ILE A 282 -21.48 3.26 9.18
CA ILE A 282 -22.93 3.04 9.14
C ILE A 282 -23.60 4.16 8.35
N LEU A 283 -24.80 3.91 7.86
CA LEU A 283 -25.64 4.87 7.15
C LEU A 283 -26.83 5.28 8.02
N TYR A 284 -27.10 6.58 8.12
CA TYR A 284 -28.26 7.14 8.82
C TYR A 284 -28.82 8.29 7.97
N GLY A 285 -29.91 8.02 7.22
CA GLY A 285 -30.34 8.93 6.16
C GLY A 285 -29.31 9.01 5.03
N ASP A 286 -28.91 10.22 4.65
CA ASP A 286 -27.79 10.51 3.74
C ASP A 286 -26.45 10.65 4.48
N SER A 287 -26.44 10.60 5.81
CA SER A 287 -25.27 10.80 6.65
C SER A 287 -24.50 9.51 6.91
N GLN A 288 -23.18 9.58 6.80
CA GLN A 288 -22.28 8.47 7.11
C GLN A 288 -21.63 8.68 8.48
N LEU A 289 -21.85 7.76 9.41
CA LEU A 289 -21.22 7.76 10.73
C LEU A 289 -20.20 6.63 10.83
N ALA A 290 -19.28 6.72 11.79
CA ALA A 290 -18.24 5.74 12.06
C ALA A 290 -18.38 5.24 13.50
N VAL A 291 -18.67 3.95 13.66
CA VAL A 291 -18.75 3.28 14.96
C VAL A 291 -17.43 2.54 15.20
N PHE A 292 -16.84 2.72 16.38
CA PHE A 292 -15.57 2.13 16.77
C PHE A 292 -15.77 1.16 17.93
N ASN A 293 -15.42 -0.10 17.71
CA ASN A 293 -15.37 -1.11 18.77
C ASN A 293 -13.96 -1.11 19.37
N ASN A 294 -13.72 -0.37 20.45
CA ASN A 294 -12.41 -0.32 21.10
C ASN A 294 -12.27 -1.42 22.15
N ALA A 295 -12.25 -2.67 21.68
CA ALA A 295 -12.25 -3.87 22.52
C ALA A 295 -11.07 -3.91 23.52
N HIS A 296 -9.90 -3.34 23.20
CA HIS A 296 -8.77 -3.27 24.14
C HIS A 296 -9.07 -2.44 25.39
N ARG A 297 -9.98 -1.46 25.27
CA ARG A 297 -10.38 -0.58 26.36
C ARG A 297 -11.77 -0.91 26.90
N GLY A 298 -12.51 -1.78 26.22
CA GLY A 298 -13.90 -2.12 26.56
C GLY A 298 -14.87 -0.97 26.29
N GLU A 299 -14.52 -0.08 25.36
CA GLU A 299 -15.26 1.16 25.08
C GLU A 299 -15.79 1.17 23.65
N TRP A 300 -16.89 1.88 23.44
CA TRP A 300 -17.52 2.08 22.14
C TRP A 300 -17.68 3.56 21.86
N TYR A 301 -17.42 3.95 20.61
CA TYR A 301 -17.49 5.34 20.18
C TYR A 301 -18.21 5.46 18.85
N CYS A 302 -18.88 6.59 18.62
CA CYS A 302 -19.45 6.92 17.33
C CYS A 302 -19.12 8.36 16.97
N THR A 303 -18.70 8.60 15.74
CA THR A 303 -18.43 9.94 15.21
C THR A 303 -18.99 10.08 13.80
N GLN A 304 -18.94 11.28 13.23
CA GLN A 304 -19.06 11.42 11.77
C GLN A 304 -17.98 10.61 11.04
N ASN A 305 -18.30 9.99 9.90
CA ASN A 305 -17.30 9.27 9.08
C ASN A 305 -16.43 10.23 8.23
N MET A 306 -16.92 11.43 7.98
CA MET A 306 -16.25 12.47 7.20
C MET A 306 -15.14 13.13 8.03
N CYS A 307 -13.91 13.13 7.53
CA CYS A 307 -12.77 13.79 8.15
C CYS A 307 -12.82 15.30 7.86
N PRO A 308 -12.90 16.19 8.88
CA PRO A 308 -13.08 17.63 8.66
C PRO A 308 -11.88 18.32 8.00
N HIS A 309 -10.69 17.70 8.00
CA HIS A 309 -9.51 18.27 7.36
C HIS A 309 -9.69 18.42 5.85
N LYS A 310 -10.19 17.37 5.21
CA LYS A 310 -10.31 17.28 3.76
C LYS A 310 -11.58 16.53 3.34
N GLN A 311 -12.63 16.61 4.15
CA GLN A 311 -13.99 16.08 3.89
C GLN A 311 -14.09 14.69 3.23
N ALA A 312 -13.14 13.82 3.57
CA ALA A 312 -13.09 12.47 3.07
C ALA A 312 -13.87 11.55 4.02
N PHE A 313 -14.78 10.75 3.50
CA PHE A 313 -15.58 9.76 4.25
C PHE A 313 -14.76 8.52 4.60
N VAL A 314 -13.75 8.67 5.47
CA VAL A 314 -12.70 7.67 5.70
C VAL A 314 -12.39 7.39 7.17
N LEU A 315 -13.01 8.08 8.13
CA LEU A 315 -12.62 7.95 9.54
C LEU A 315 -12.88 6.56 10.12
N SER A 316 -13.91 5.86 9.66
CA SER A 316 -14.13 4.45 9.97
C SER A 316 -12.95 3.55 9.60
N GLN A 317 -12.16 3.92 8.59
CA GLN A 317 -10.94 3.19 8.19
C GLN A 317 -9.68 3.71 8.90
N GLY A 318 -9.84 4.62 9.87
CA GLY A 318 -8.76 5.17 10.66
C GLY A 318 -8.18 4.16 11.65
N ILE A 319 -6.90 4.35 11.96
CA ILE A 319 -6.24 3.54 12.99
C ILE A 319 -6.65 4.12 14.34
N ILE A 320 -7.31 3.31 15.17
CA ILE A 320 -7.58 3.68 16.55
C ILE A 320 -6.38 3.41 17.45
N GLY A 321 -6.29 4.13 18.57
CA GLY A 321 -5.25 3.91 19.55
C GLY A 321 -5.40 4.86 20.72
N SER A 322 -4.27 5.24 21.32
CA SER A 322 -4.26 6.24 22.38
C SER A 322 -3.26 7.37 22.11
N PHE A 323 -3.56 8.54 22.65
CA PHE A 323 -2.67 9.69 22.73
C PHE A 323 -2.75 10.22 24.16
N GLU A 324 -1.63 10.18 24.88
CA GLU A 324 -1.57 10.59 26.31
C GLU A 324 -2.65 9.93 27.20
N GLY A 325 -3.04 8.70 26.86
CA GLY A 325 -4.08 7.94 27.57
C GLY A 325 -5.50 8.13 27.05
N ALA A 326 -5.78 9.18 26.27
CA ALA A 326 -7.07 9.42 25.63
C ALA A 326 -7.24 8.54 24.37
N PRO A 327 -8.44 7.98 24.11
CA PRO A 327 -8.73 7.19 22.93
C PRO A 327 -8.77 8.09 21.68
N LYS A 328 -8.18 7.61 20.58
CA LYS A 328 -8.08 8.38 19.34
C LYS A 328 -8.40 7.59 18.10
N VAL A 329 -8.70 8.31 17.02
CA VAL A 329 -8.65 7.83 15.64
C VAL A 329 -7.71 8.70 14.81
N ALA A 330 -6.81 8.06 14.06
CA ALA A 330 -5.95 8.73 13.08
C ALA A 330 -6.56 8.59 11.68
N CYS A 331 -6.82 9.72 11.02
CA CYS A 331 -7.31 9.75 9.64
C CYS A 331 -6.36 8.96 8.72
N PRO A 332 -6.85 7.98 7.94
CA PRO A 332 -5.99 7.10 7.16
C PRO A 332 -5.26 7.86 6.04
N LEU A 333 -5.86 8.92 5.50
CA LEU A 333 -5.30 9.73 4.42
C LEU A 333 -4.26 10.74 4.91
N HIS A 334 -4.60 11.53 5.92
CA HIS A 334 -3.84 12.73 6.29
C HIS A 334 -3.20 12.68 7.67
N LYS A 335 -3.37 11.57 8.41
CA LYS A 335 -2.77 11.31 9.73
C LYS A 335 -3.14 12.30 10.83
N LYS A 336 -4.10 13.20 10.60
CA LYS A 336 -4.74 14.03 11.64
C LYS A 336 -5.39 13.11 12.68
N GLN A 337 -5.16 13.41 13.95
CA GLN A 337 -5.56 12.58 15.07
C GLN A 337 -6.67 13.29 15.84
N PHE A 338 -7.78 12.58 16.06
CA PHE A 338 -8.94 13.09 16.75
C PHE A 338 -9.24 12.24 17.96
N SER A 339 -9.62 12.87 19.07
CA SER A 339 -10.18 12.20 20.24
C SER A 339 -11.50 11.51 19.87
N LEU A 340 -11.68 10.27 20.30
CA LEU A 340 -12.93 9.54 20.12
C LEU A 340 -14.00 9.92 21.17
N GLU A 341 -13.59 10.55 22.27
CA GLU A 341 -14.50 10.96 23.36
C GLU A 341 -15.31 12.19 22.99
N ASP A 342 -14.65 13.24 22.50
CA ASP A 342 -15.20 14.58 22.32
C ASP A 342 -14.85 15.20 20.95
N GLY A 343 -14.14 14.46 20.10
CA GLY A 343 -13.88 14.80 18.71
C GLY A 343 -12.77 15.81 18.46
N HIS A 344 -12.15 16.41 19.48
CA HIS A 344 -11.12 17.43 19.28
C HIS A 344 -9.88 16.84 18.60
N GLN A 345 -9.22 17.63 17.75
CA GLN A 345 -7.92 17.28 17.19
C GLN A 345 -6.82 17.52 18.23
N PHE A 346 -5.91 16.55 18.44
CA PHE A 346 -4.82 16.71 19.41
C PHE A 346 -3.80 17.78 19.01
N ASP A 347 -3.47 17.87 17.72
CA ASP A 347 -2.44 18.79 17.19
C ASP A 347 -3.04 19.89 16.28
N GLY A 348 -4.21 20.45 16.64
CA GLY A 348 -4.82 21.54 15.88
C GLY A 348 -6.27 21.84 16.26
N ASP A 349 -6.94 22.67 15.45
CA ASP A 349 -8.21 23.29 15.82
C ASP A 349 -9.45 22.64 15.16
N LEU A 350 -9.28 21.47 14.53
CA LEU A 350 -10.41 20.74 13.94
C LEU A 350 -11.15 19.93 15.01
N LYS A 351 -12.44 19.67 14.76
CA LYS A 351 -13.30 18.89 15.65
C LYS A 351 -14.21 17.95 14.87
N LEU A 352 -14.48 16.78 15.43
CA LEU A 352 -15.51 15.84 14.98
C LEU A 352 -16.78 16.03 15.79
N ILE A 353 -17.94 15.79 15.17
CA ILE A 353 -19.15 15.50 15.91
C ILE A 353 -19.07 14.06 16.42
N THR A 354 -19.29 13.88 17.72
CA THR A 354 -19.35 12.58 18.40
C THR A 354 -20.78 12.30 18.87
N PHE A 355 -21.13 11.02 18.94
CA PHE A 355 -22.45 10.54 19.34
C PHE A 355 -22.30 9.49 20.44
N PRO A 356 -23.04 9.59 21.55
CA PRO A 356 -23.00 8.58 22.62
C PRO A 356 -23.37 7.19 22.10
N VAL A 357 -22.67 6.17 22.60
CA VAL A 357 -22.92 4.76 22.27
C VAL A 357 -23.17 3.99 23.55
N LYS A 358 -24.15 3.08 23.52
CA LYS A 358 -24.36 2.08 24.58
C LYS A 358 -24.60 0.71 23.96
N ILE A 359 -24.33 -0.33 24.75
CA ILE A 359 -24.62 -1.72 24.39
C ILE A 359 -25.77 -2.23 25.26
N GLU A 360 -26.84 -2.70 24.63
CA GLU A 360 -28.00 -3.29 25.30
C GLU A 360 -28.15 -4.76 24.89
N GLY A 361 -27.64 -5.68 25.73
CA GLY A 361 -27.48 -7.08 25.32
C GLY A 361 -26.42 -7.18 24.22
N ASP A 362 -26.82 -7.62 23.03
CA ASP A 362 -25.95 -7.66 21.85
C ASP A 362 -26.14 -6.45 20.93
N ASP A 363 -27.10 -5.57 21.21
CA ASP A 363 -27.45 -4.45 20.34
C ASP A 363 -26.53 -3.26 20.58
N VAL A 364 -25.96 -2.74 19.49
CA VAL A 364 -25.19 -1.50 19.48
C VAL A 364 -26.16 -0.35 19.23
N MET A 365 -26.28 0.54 20.20
CA MET A 365 -27.21 1.67 20.18
C MET A 365 -26.45 2.99 20.15
N VAL A 366 -26.81 3.89 19.25
CA VAL A 366 -26.24 5.25 19.15
C VAL A 366 -27.33 6.27 19.44
N GLU A 367 -27.05 7.24 20.30
CA GLU A 367 -27.98 8.34 20.58
C GLU A 367 -27.90 9.39 19.47
N LEU A 368 -28.96 9.50 18.68
CA LEU A 368 -29.01 10.34 17.49
C LEU A 368 -30.23 11.27 17.51
N PRO A 369 -30.09 12.51 17.00
CA PRO A 369 -31.21 13.36 16.59
C PRO A 369 -32.04 12.75 15.46
N ALA A 370 -33.13 13.41 15.08
CA ALA A 370 -33.89 13.07 13.87
C ALA A 370 -33.00 13.05 12.63
N VAL A 371 -33.30 12.16 11.68
CA VAL A 371 -32.53 11.95 10.45
C VAL A 371 -32.32 13.26 9.70
N GLU A 372 -33.37 14.07 9.57
CA GLU A 372 -33.36 15.33 8.83
C GLU A 372 -32.40 16.36 9.44
N GLU A 373 -32.25 16.36 10.77
CA GLU A 373 -31.31 17.25 11.46
C GLU A 373 -29.86 16.82 11.26
N VAL A 374 -29.60 15.51 11.30
CA VAL A 374 -28.26 14.97 11.04
C VAL A 374 -27.87 15.20 9.59
N ASP A 375 -28.76 14.91 8.64
CA ASP A 375 -28.53 15.09 7.20
C ASP A 375 -28.33 16.54 6.78
N ALA A 376 -29.02 17.50 7.44
CA ALA A 376 -28.81 18.92 7.20
C ALA A 376 -27.36 19.38 7.48
N ILE A 377 -26.63 18.64 8.30
CA ILE A 377 -25.28 18.97 8.76
C ILE A 377 -24.23 18.02 8.16
N LEU A 378 -24.49 16.71 8.20
CA LEU A 378 -23.56 15.63 7.87
C LEU A 378 -23.95 14.84 6.61
N GLY A 379 -25.01 15.25 5.91
CA GLY A 379 -25.47 14.60 4.68
C GLY A 379 -24.36 14.54 3.64
N THR A 380 -24.15 13.34 3.08
CA THR A 380 -23.04 13.06 2.16
C THR A 380 -23.04 14.00 0.97
N ASN A 381 -24.21 14.26 0.38
CA ASN A 381 -24.31 15.11 -0.81
C ASN A 381 -23.97 16.58 -0.50
N GLY A 382 -24.33 17.07 0.69
CA GLY A 382 -24.02 18.44 1.13
C GLY A 382 -22.53 18.68 1.40
N LEU A 383 -21.79 17.62 1.71
CA LEU A 383 -20.36 17.65 2.02
C LEU A 383 -19.49 17.12 0.87
N ARG A 384 -20.07 16.92 -0.31
CA ARG A 384 -19.38 16.46 -1.50
C ARG A 384 -18.34 17.48 -1.96
N VAL A 385 -17.13 17.01 -2.24
CA VAL A 385 -16.02 17.83 -2.75
C VAL A 385 -16.22 18.11 -4.24
N THR A 386 -16.17 19.38 -4.63
CA THR A 386 -16.35 19.82 -6.02
C THR A 386 -15.10 20.50 -6.57
N LYS A 387 -14.96 20.58 -7.90
CA LYS A 387 -13.83 21.21 -8.57
C LYS A 387 -13.61 22.66 -8.15
N SER A 388 -14.69 23.40 -7.87
CA SER A 388 -14.60 24.80 -7.42
C SER A 388 -13.89 24.95 -6.07
N ASP A 389 -13.79 23.88 -5.29
CA ASP A 389 -13.17 23.91 -3.98
C ASP A 389 -11.66 23.63 -4.02
N CYS A 390 -11.13 23.19 -5.17
CA CYS A 390 -9.80 22.60 -5.28
C CYS A 390 -8.75 23.55 -5.86
N ILE A 391 -7.46 23.27 -5.59
CA ILE A 391 -6.36 23.93 -6.29
C ILE A 391 -6.21 23.37 -7.72
N ASP A 392 -5.89 24.24 -8.68
CA ASP A 392 -5.58 23.83 -10.05
C ASP A 392 -4.13 23.35 -10.15
N ILE A 393 -3.88 22.12 -9.73
CA ILE A 393 -2.55 21.49 -9.76
C ILE A 393 -1.99 21.51 -11.20
N THR A 394 -2.84 21.31 -12.21
CA THR A 394 -2.43 21.29 -13.61
C THR A 394 -1.99 22.66 -14.12
N GLY A 395 -2.75 23.72 -13.80
CA GLY A 395 -2.41 25.09 -14.13
C GLY A 395 -1.20 25.60 -13.35
N ASP A 396 -1.02 25.15 -12.11
CA ASP A 396 0.11 25.55 -11.27
C ASP A 396 1.41 24.83 -11.65
N ALA A 397 1.35 23.57 -12.08
CA ALA A 397 2.51 22.85 -12.63
C ALA A 397 3.08 23.52 -13.88
N LEU A 398 2.24 24.17 -14.70
CA LEU A 398 2.66 24.95 -15.87
C LEU A 398 3.34 26.28 -15.50
N LYS A 399 3.15 26.77 -14.27
CA LYS A 399 3.78 28.00 -13.74
C LYS A 399 5.12 27.73 -13.05
N VAL A 400 5.48 26.47 -12.82
CA VAL A 400 6.79 26.13 -12.26
C VAL A 400 7.85 26.41 -13.33
N PRO A 401 8.77 27.38 -13.12
CA PRO A 401 9.81 27.63 -14.09
C PRO A 401 10.66 26.36 -14.22
N VAL A 402 10.80 25.87 -15.45
CA VAL A 402 11.75 24.80 -15.78
C VAL A 402 13.09 25.26 -15.22
N ARG A 403 13.66 24.50 -14.27
CA ARG A 403 15.02 24.76 -13.78
C ARG A 403 15.93 24.87 -15.00
N SER A 404 16.41 26.08 -15.29
CA SER A 404 17.43 26.28 -16.29
C SER A 404 18.63 25.41 -15.91
N SER A 405 19.17 24.73 -16.90
CA SER A 405 20.35 23.87 -16.80
C SER A 405 21.42 24.52 -15.92
N VAL A 406 21.69 23.92 -14.76
CA VAL A 406 22.84 24.30 -13.94
C VAL A 406 24.09 23.94 -14.75
N SER A 407 24.76 24.97 -15.26
CA SER A 407 26.10 24.87 -15.81
C SER A 407 27.01 24.32 -14.72
N LEU A 408 27.59 23.14 -14.93
CA LEU A 408 28.70 22.64 -14.12
C LEU A 408 29.89 23.55 -14.37
N VAL A 409 30.06 24.57 -13.52
CA VAL A 409 31.31 25.32 -13.42
C VAL A 409 32.20 24.56 -12.44
N THR A 410 33.27 23.98 -12.96
CA THR A 410 34.39 23.42 -12.21
C THR A 410 35.09 24.54 -11.45
N GLU A 411 35.04 24.54 -10.12
CA GLU A 411 35.93 25.35 -9.30
C GLU A 411 37.17 24.51 -8.92
N GLU A 412 38.29 24.84 -9.58
CA GLU A 412 39.63 24.52 -9.11
C GLU A 412 39.98 25.38 -7.88
N ALA A 413 40.76 24.77 -7.00
CA ALA A 413 41.24 25.35 -5.75
C ALA A 413 42.08 26.63 -5.93
N GLY A 414 41.90 27.60 -5.04
CA GLY A 414 42.79 28.77 -5.00
C GLY A 414 42.45 29.83 -3.95
N MET A 415 42.91 29.61 -2.72
CA MET A 415 43.50 30.63 -1.82
C MET A 415 43.24 32.13 -2.13
N ARG A 416 42.58 32.85 -1.21
CA ARG A 416 43.15 33.96 -0.40
C ARG A 416 42.08 34.78 0.33
N ASN A 417 42.41 35.12 1.58
CA ASN A 417 41.80 36.17 2.42
C ASN A 417 41.51 37.47 1.66
N THR A 418 40.35 38.10 1.88
CA THR A 418 40.27 39.45 2.51
C THR A 418 38.84 39.86 2.86
N THR A 419 38.71 40.47 4.03
CA THR A 419 37.60 41.23 4.59
C THR A 419 37.29 42.50 3.78
N LEU A 420 36.00 42.89 3.67
CA LEU A 420 35.41 44.26 3.75
C LEU A 420 33.99 44.23 3.14
N VAL A 421 32.93 44.31 3.95
CA VAL A 421 32.16 45.53 4.28
C VAL A 421 31.70 46.32 3.05
N HIS A 422 30.48 46.07 2.58
CA HIS A 422 29.34 46.98 2.76
C HIS A 422 28.01 46.28 2.48
#